data_AF-A0A7C7XF03-F1
#
_entry.id   AF-A0A7C7XF03-F1
#
_cell.length_a   1.000
_cell.length_b   1.000
_cell.length_c   1.000
_cell.angle_alpha   90.00
_cell.angle_beta   90.00
_cell.angle_gamma   90.00
#
_symmetry.space_group_name_H-M   'P 1'
#
loop_
_entity.id
_entity.type
_entity.pdbx_description
1 polymer ?
#
loop_
_entity_poly.entity_id
_entity_poly.type
_entity_poly.pdbx_seq_one_letter_code
_entity_poly.pdbx_strand_id
1 'polypeptide(L)'
;MIPHNKPTLGKEEEEACLRVIRSGQLSNGDEVRSFEAEFCNFLGLPKGHAVAVSSGSSALFLAIKILSNDKKTVTIPGYVCTALRNAIELNQLDIEFVDVKKNTPNVDNALINSNSNPKIIPHMYGIPVDVSQINNEYVIEDCSHAVGAKINNQSVGTFGEIGIFSFFVTKLMTTGGFGGMLVSKSFETIQTAFV
;
A
#
# COMPACT_ATOMS: atom_id res chain seq x y z
N MET A 1 -12.97 8.46 29.07
CA MET A 1 -13.24 8.23 27.64
C MET A 1 -12.07 7.46 27.07
N ILE A 2 -12.29 6.33 26.38
CA ILE A 2 -11.22 5.53 25.75
C ILE A 2 -11.25 5.85 24.25
N PRO A 3 -10.17 6.42 23.65
CA PRO A 3 -10.16 6.75 22.23
C PRO A 3 -10.07 5.49 21.37
N HIS A 4 -10.71 5.50 20.20
CA HIS A 4 -10.63 4.40 19.23
C HIS A 4 -9.22 4.24 18.63
N ASN A 5 -8.50 5.35 18.41
CA ASN A 5 -7.12 5.36 17.94
C ASN A 5 -6.35 6.52 18.60
N LYS A 6 -5.07 6.30 18.92
CA LYS A 6 -4.13 7.33 19.36
C LYS A 6 -2.74 7.02 18.78
N PRO A 7 -2.12 7.91 18.00
CA PRO A 7 -0.77 7.70 17.50
C PRO A 7 0.26 7.75 18.65
N THR A 8 1.34 7.00 18.51
CA THR A 8 2.47 7.01 19.46
C THR A 8 3.57 7.87 18.86
N LEU A 9 3.64 9.13 19.29
CA LEU A 9 4.65 10.09 18.88
C LEU A 9 5.35 10.61 20.15
N GLY A 10 6.67 10.60 20.15
CA GLY A 10 7.51 11.01 21.26
C GLY A 10 8.67 11.89 20.82
N LYS A 11 9.73 11.90 21.64
CA LYS A 11 10.92 12.74 21.41
C LYS A 11 11.67 12.36 20.13
N GLU A 12 11.65 11.09 19.74
CA GLU A 12 12.35 10.60 18.56
C GLU A 12 11.73 11.17 17.28
N GLU A 13 10.39 11.16 17.19
CA GLU A 13 9.67 11.79 16.07
C GLU A 13 9.80 13.32 16.08
N GLU A 14 9.76 13.94 17.26
CA GLU A 14 9.97 15.39 17.40
C GLU A 14 11.35 15.82 16.87
N GLU A 15 12.42 15.14 17.31
CA GLU A 15 13.77 15.43 16.85
C GLU A 15 13.94 15.15 15.35
N ALA A 16 13.28 14.12 14.81
CA ALA A 16 13.26 13.87 13.36
C ALA A 16 12.64 15.03 12.58
N CYS A 17 11.51 15.58 13.04
CA CYS A 17 10.93 16.78 12.46
C CYS A 17 11.87 17.99 12.57
N LEU A 18 12.50 18.19 13.73
CA LEU A 18 13.42 19.30 13.94
C LEU A 18 14.66 19.22 13.05
N ARG A 19 15.19 18.02 12.75
CA ARG A 19 16.30 17.84 11.81
C ARG A 19 15.96 18.39 10.42
N VAL A 20 14.78 18.04 9.90
CA VAL A 20 14.30 18.51 8.58
C VAL A 20 14.07 20.02 8.57
N ILE A 21 13.42 20.56 9.61
CA ILE A 21 13.15 21.99 9.70
C ILE A 21 14.46 22.79 9.77
N ARG A 22 15.42 22.33 10.58
CA ARG A 22 16.72 23.00 10.75
C ARG A 22 17.61 22.88 9.52
N SER A 23 17.53 21.79 8.75
CA SER A 23 18.31 21.63 7.52
C SER A 23 17.81 22.52 6.38
N GLY A 24 16.54 22.91 6.39
CA GLY A 24 15.89 23.65 5.31
C GLY A 24 15.55 22.80 4.08
N GLN A 25 15.89 21.50 4.08
CA GLN A 25 15.57 20.58 2.98
C GLN A 25 14.21 19.91 3.21
N LEU A 26 13.13 20.64 2.91
CA LEU A 26 11.76 20.23 3.25
C LEU A 26 11.13 19.21 2.29
N SER A 27 11.70 18.98 1.12
CA SER A 27 11.17 18.04 0.12
C SER A 27 12.26 17.16 -0.48
N ASN A 28 11.93 15.90 -0.77
CA ASN A 28 12.79 14.89 -1.39
C ASN A 28 14.22 14.85 -0.82
N GLY A 29 14.32 15.02 0.51
CA GLY A 29 15.58 15.07 1.24
C GLY A 29 16.11 13.71 1.65
N ASP A 30 17.22 13.72 2.40
CA ASP A 30 17.88 12.49 2.86
C ASP A 30 17.00 11.62 3.77
N GLU A 31 16.11 12.23 4.56
CA GLU A 31 15.18 11.51 5.45
C GLU A 31 14.18 10.64 4.63
N VAL A 32 13.72 11.12 3.47
CA VAL A 32 12.84 10.33 2.58
C VAL A 32 13.60 9.13 2.00
N ARG A 33 14.80 9.36 1.46
CA ARG A 33 15.65 8.29 0.90
C ARG A 33 16.03 7.24 1.94
N SER A 34 16.27 7.69 3.17
CA SER A 34 16.61 6.79 4.29
C SER A 34 15.39 5.95 4.67
N PHE A 35 14.21 6.58 4.78
CA PHE A 35 12.97 5.86 5.07
C PHE A 35 12.62 4.82 3.99
N GLU A 36 12.74 5.15 2.70
CA GLU A 36 12.53 4.20 1.60
C GLU A 36 13.49 2.99 1.70
N ALA A 37 14.76 3.22 2.01
CA ALA A 37 15.76 2.16 2.15
C ALA A 37 15.51 1.29 3.40
N GLU A 38 15.17 1.89 4.53
CA GLU A 38 14.80 1.20 5.76
C GLU A 38 13.52 0.36 5.55
N PHE A 39 12.55 0.88 4.82
CA PHE A 39 11.32 0.18 4.51
C PHE A 39 11.54 -1.01 3.57
N CYS A 40 12.43 -0.87 2.57
CA CYS A 40 12.89 -2.00 1.75
C CYS A 40 13.47 -3.11 2.64
N ASN A 41 14.39 -2.75 3.54
CA ASN A 41 15.02 -3.71 4.46
C ASN A 41 13.99 -4.37 5.39
N PHE A 42 13.04 -3.60 5.92
CA PHE A 42 11.94 -4.11 6.77
C PHE A 42 11.08 -5.16 6.05
N LEU A 43 10.81 -4.97 4.76
CA LEU A 43 10.05 -5.91 3.93
C LEU A 43 10.89 -7.06 3.37
N GLY A 44 12.22 -6.98 3.42
CA GLY A 44 13.12 -7.93 2.77
C GLY A 44 13.28 -7.70 1.26
N LEU A 45 13.09 -6.46 0.79
CA LEU A 45 13.29 -6.05 -0.60
C LEU A 45 14.67 -5.41 -0.80
N PRO A 46 15.26 -5.47 -2.01
CA PRO A 46 16.47 -4.73 -2.33
C PRO A 46 16.26 -3.22 -2.22
N LYS A 47 17.34 -2.45 -1.96
CA LYS A 47 17.27 -0.99 -1.93
C LYS A 47 16.79 -0.43 -3.28
N GLY A 48 15.89 0.55 -3.25
CA GLY A 48 15.31 1.16 -4.45
C GLY A 48 13.99 0.52 -4.91
N HIS A 49 13.46 -0.44 -4.13
CA HIS A 49 12.19 -1.11 -4.40
C HIS A 49 11.00 -0.54 -3.62
N ALA A 50 11.17 0.66 -3.06
CA ALA A 50 10.15 1.40 -2.34
C ALA A 50 10.23 2.87 -2.71
N VAL A 51 9.08 3.51 -2.86
CA VAL A 51 8.94 4.95 -3.12
C VAL A 51 7.90 5.56 -2.19
N ALA A 52 8.32 6.58 -1.44
CA ALA A 52 7.45 7.30 -0.53
C ALA A 52 6.53 8.24 -1.32
N VAL A 53 5.26 8.27 -0.94
CA VAL A 53 4.24 9.12 -1.59
C VAL A 53 3.43 9.87 -0.55
N SER A 54 2.65 10.86 -1.00
CA SER A 54 1.94 11.78 -0.11
C SER A 54 0.86 11.11 0.74
N SER A 55 0.29 9.98 0.31
CA SER A 55 -0.75 9.24 1.03
C SER A 55 -0.91 7.79 0.54
N GLY A 56 -1.62 6.96 1.31
CA GLY A 56 -2.07 5.66 0.82
C GLY A 56 -2.98 5.76 -0.43
N SER A 57 -3.80 6.81 -0.51
CA SER A 57 -4.65 7.06 -1.68
C SER A 57 -3.85 7.41 -2.93
N SER A 58 -2.78 8.19 -2.82
CA SER A 58 -1.87 8.43 -3.95
C SER A 58 -1.12 7.17 -4.34
N ALA A 59 -0.74 6.33 -3.38
CA ALA A 59 -0.13 5.02 -3.66
C ALA A 59 -1.08 4.13 -4.47
N LEU A 60 -2.36 4.04 -4.07
CA LEU A 60 -3.40 3.31 -4.80
C LEU A 60 -3.58 3.87 -6.21
N PHE A 61 -3.70 5.19 -6.36
CA PHE A 61 -3.86 5.83 -7.65
C PHE A 61 -2.70 5.49 -8.61
N LEU A 62 -1.45 5.61 -8.15
CA LEU A 62 -0.27 5.28 -8.95
C LEU A 62 -0.20 3.79 -9.27
N ALA A 63 -0.44 2.92 -8.30
CA ALA A 63 -0.42 1.47 -8.50
C ALA A 63 -1.42 1.03 -9.57
N ILE A 64 -2.65 1.56 -9.52
CA ILE A 64 -3.68 1.33 -10.55
C ILE A 64 -3.21 1.87 -11.89
N LYS A 65 -2.70 3.10 -11.97
CA LYS A 65 -2.24 3.71 -13.21
C LYS A 65 -1.16 2.87 -13.90
N ILE A 66 -0.20 2.35 -13.11
CA ILE A 66 0.91 1.52 -13.61
C ILE A 66 0.40 0.16 -14.12
N LEU A 67 -0.43 -0.52 -13.35
CA LEU A 67 -0.87 -1.88 -13.69
C LEU A 67 -2.03 -1.95 -14.68
N SER A 68 -2.82 -0.89 -14.78
CA SER A 68 -4.03 -0.94 -15.61
C SER A 68 -3.74 -0.80 -17.09
N ASN A 69 -2.67 -0.12 -17.52
CA ASN A 69 -2.28 0.00 -18.93
C ASN A 69 -3.47 0.13 -19.91
N ASP A 70 -3.81 -0.92 -20.67
CA ASP A 70 -4.90 -1.01 -21.66
C ASP A 70 -6.23 -1.57 -21.10
N LYS A 71 -6.26 -1.92 -19.82
CA LYS A 71 -7.40 -2.51 -19.11
C LYS A 71 -8.43 -1.45 -18.79
N LYS A 72 -9.68 -1.88 -18.75
CA LYS A 72 -10.84 -1.02 -18.46
C LYS A 72 -11.44 -1.24 -17.08
N THR A 73 -11.03 -2.30 -16.38
CA THR A 73 -11.71 -2.76 -15.17
C THR A 73 -10.71 -3.18 -14.11
N VAL A 74 -11.00 -2.82 -12.86
CA VAL A 74 -10.23 -3.23 -11.67
C VAL A 74 -11.14 -4.00 -10.72
N THR A 75 -10.67 -5.15 -10.24
CA THR A 75 -11.41 -5.98 -9.29
C THR A 75 -11.12 -5.55 -7.85
N ILE A 76 -12.16 -5.32 -7.03
CA ILE A 76 -12.03 -5.02 -5.59
C ILE A 76 -13.07 -5.76 -4.74
N PRO A 77 -12.81 -6.01 -3.45
CA PRO A 77 -13.82 -6.59 -2.57
C PRO A 77 -14.98 -5.63 -2.31
N GLY A 78 -16.19 -6.17 -2.08
CA GLY A 78 -17.37 -5.38 -1.74
C GLY A 78 -17.30 -4.69 -0.37
N TYR A 79 -16.51 -5.23 0.58
CA TYR A 79 -16.33 -4.68 1.92
C TYR A 79 -14.93 -4.09 2.10
N VAL A 80 -14.76 -2.81 1.75
CA VAL A 80 -13.47 -2.10 1.77
C VAL A 80 -13.61 -0.60 2.06
N CYS A 81 -12.47 0.07 2.28
CA CYS A 81 -12.40 1.52 2.33
C CYS A 81 -12.78 2.15 0.98
N THR A 82 -13.52 3.26 1.02
CA THR A 82 -13.90 4.03 -0.18
C THR A 82 -12.71 4.57 -0.97
N ALA A 83 -11.51 4.63 -0.37
CA ALA A 83 -10.29 5.07 -1.04
C ALA A 83 -9.97 4.24 -2.30
N LEU A 84 -10.25 2.94 -2.31
CA LEU A 84 -10.03 2.07 -3.48
C LEU A 84 -10.94 2.50 -4.63
N ARG A 85 -12.25 2.63 -4.36
CA ARG A 85 -13.23 3.09 -5.34
C ARG A 85 -12.82 4.46 -5.92
N ASN A 86 -12.48 5.41 -5.04
CA ASN A 86 -12.08 6.75 -5.48
C ASN A 86 -10.82 6.69 -6.37
N ALA A 87 -9.84 5.87 -6.04
CA ALA A 87 -8.62 5.73 -6.82
C ALA A 87 -8.88 5.10 -8.21
N ILE A 88 -9.82 4.15 -8.30
CA ILE A 88 -10.23 3.54 -9.57
C ILE A 88 -10.99 4.55 -10.44
N GLU A 89 -11.95 5.28 -9.86
CA GLU A 89 -12.72 6.31 -10.56
C GLU A 89 -11.82 7.46 -11.06
N LEU A 90 -10.82 7.88 -10.27
CA LEU A 90 -9.82 8.86 -10.70
C LEU A 90 -8.95 8.38 -11.86
N ASN A 91 -8.77 7.06 -12.00
CA ASN A 91 -8.12 6.44 -13.16
C ASN A 91 -9.10 6.22 -14.34
N GLN A 92 -10.37 6.60 -14.21
CA GLN A 92 -11.41 6.44 -15.23
C GLN A 92 -11.64 4.98 -15.65
N LEU A 93 -11.56 4.07 -14.68
CA LEU A 93 -11.76 2.63 -14.87
C LEU A 93 -13.07 2.17 -14.24
N ASP A 94 -13.62 1.09 -14.76
CA ASP A 94 -14.78 0.39 -14.21
C ASP A 94 -14.38 -0.49 -13.02
N ILE A 95 -15.35 -0.79 -12.15
CA ILE A 95 -15.14 -1.63 -10.96
C ILE A 95 -15.85 -2.97 -11.15
N GLU A 96 -15.10 -4.06 -10.96
CA GLU A 96 -15.64 -5.40 -10.76
C GLU A 96 -15.63 -5.70 -9.25
N PHE A 97 -16.81 -5.89 -8.66
CA PHE A 97 -16.90 -6.27 -7.25
C PHE A 97 -16.80 -7.78 -7.06
N VAL A 98 -16.01 -8.19 -6.07
CA VAL A 98 -15.93 -9.57 -5.60
C VAL A 98 -16.35 -9.64 -4.12
N ASP A 99 -17.00 -10.72 -3.71
CA ASP A 99 -17.48 -10.84 -2.33
C ASP A 99 -16.36 -11.26 -1.35
N VAL A 100 -16.62 -11.05 -0.06
CA VAL A 100 -15.74 -11.50 1.02
C VAL A 100 -16.00 -12.96 1.35
N LYS A 101 -14.95 -13.66 1.81
CA LYS A 101 -15.08 -15.03 2.26
C LYS A 101 -15.82 -15.08 3.59
N LYS A 102 -16.65 -16.10 3.79
CA LYS A 102 -17.41 -16.29 5.03
C LYS A 102 -16.49 -16.28 6.27
N ASN A 103 -16.93 -15.59 7.33
CA ASN A 103 -16.22 -15.47 8.62
C ASN A 103 -14.86 -14.76 8.55
N THR A 104 -14.59 -13.99 7.51
CA THR A 104 -13.40 -13.14 7.40
C THR A 104 -13.78 -11.80 6.77
N PRO A 105 -13.09 -10.71 7.13
CA PRO A 105 -13.28 -9.41 6.47
C PRO A 105 -12.61 -9.34 5.09
N ASN A 106 -11.88 -10.39 4.69
CA ASN A 106 -11.10 -10.41 3.45
C ASN A 106 -11.88 -11.03 2.29
N VAL A 107 -11.47 -10.66 1.07
CA VAL A 107 -11.97 -11.21 -0.20
C VAL A 107 -11.90 -12.74 -0.27
N ASP A 108 -12.88 -13.35 -0.95
CA ASP A 108 -12.79 -14.74 -1.36
C ASP A 108 -12.03 -14.88 -2.68
N ASN A 109 -10.77 -15.30 -2.61
CA ASN A 109 -9.93 -15.51 -3.79
C ASN A 109 -10.56 -16.50 -4.80
N ALA A 110 -11.42 -17.42 -4.35
CA ALA A 110 -12.07 -18.38 -5.25
C ALA A 110 -13.13 -17.74 -6.15
N LEU A 111 -13.59 -16.52 -5.83
CA LEU A 111 -14.59 -15.77 -6.61
C LEU A 111 -13.96 -14.81 -7.63
N ILE A 112 -12.63 -14.73 -7.69
CA ILE A 112 -11.91 -13.88 -8.62
C ILE A 112 -11.83 -14.59 -9.98
N ASN A 113 -12.62 -14.13 -10.96
CA ASN A 113 -12.79 -14.81 -12.24
C ASN A 113 -11.74 -14.45 -13.30
N SER A 114 -11.19 -13.23 -13.26
CA SER A 114 -10.28 -12.71 -14.30
C SER A 114 -8.81 -12.81 -13.87
N ASN A 115 -7.99 -13.46 -14.69
CA ASN A 115 -6.55 -13.54 -14.45
C ASN A 115 -5.76 -12.35 -15.01
N SER A 116 -6.38 -11.50 -15.83
CA SER A 116 -5.70 -10.42 -16.56
C SER A 116 -6.12 -9.01 -16.15
N ASN A 117 -7.17 -8.86 -15.35
CA ASN A 117 -7.53 -7.57 -14.78
C ASN A 117 -6.68 -7.27 -13.53
N PRO A 118 -6.28 -6.00 -13.32
CA PRO A 118 -5.73 -5.55 -12.05
C PRO A 118 -6.72 -5.80 -10.92
N LYS A 119 -6.21 -6.21 -9.77
CA LYS A 119 -7.00 -6.54 -8.59
C LYS A 119 -6.38 -5.87 -7.39
N ILE A 120 -7.18 -5.19 -6.59
CA ILE A 120 -6.71 -4.65 -5.31
C ILE A 120 -7.15 -5.60 -4.22
N ILE A 121 -6.18 -6.18 -3.50
CA ILE A 121 -6.41 -7.16 -2.45
C ILE A 121 -5.99 -6.55 -1.11
N PRO A 122 -6.93 -6.05 -0.30
CA PRO A 122 -6.62 -5.53 1.02
C PRO A 122 -6.38 -6.63 2.03
N HIS A 123 -5.40 -6.42 2.89
CA HIS A 123 -5.20 -7.21 4.10
C HIS A 123 -5.96 -6.55 5.26
N MET A 124 -7.26 -6.82 5.34
CA MET A 124 -8.15 -6.10 6.25
C MET A 124 -7.81 -6.38 7.71
N TYR A 125 -7.77 -5.32 8.52
CA TYR A 125 -7.51 -5.37 9.95
C TYR A 125 -6.23 -6.10 10.36
N GLY A 126 -5.22 -6.11 9.48
CA GLY A 126 -3.95 -6.80 9.72
C GLY A 126 -4.01 -8.31 9.50
N ILE A 127 -5.15 -8.84 9.04
CA ILE A 127 -5.30 -10.25 8.69
C ILE A 127 -4.82 -10.43 7.24
N PRO A 128 -3.68 -11.11 7.01
CA PRO A 128 -3.12 -11.23 5.69
C PRO A 128 -3.95 -12.18 4.81
N VAL A 129 -3.90 -11.95 3.50
CA VAL A 129 -4.58 -12.74 2.46
C VAL A 129 -3.51 -13.41 1.62
N ASP A 130 -3.58 -14.72 1.48
CA ASP A 130 -2.65 -15.47 0.64
C ASP A 130 -3.03 -15.31 -0.83
N VAL A 131 -2.33 -14.42 -1.53
CA VAL A 131 -2.54 -14.16 -2.96
C VAL A 131 -1.77 -15.11 -3.87
N SER A 132 -1.07 -16.12 -3.33
CA SER A 132 -0.36 -17.14 -4.14
C SER A 132 -1.31 -18.00 -4.99
N GLN A 133 -2.59 -18.05 -4.62
CA GLN A 133 -3.62 -18.85 -5.29
C GLN A 133 -4.23 -18.17 -6.52
N ILE A 134 -3.85 -16.93 -6.81
CA ILE A 134 -4.33 -16.15 -7.96
C ILE A 134 -3.14 -15.66 -8.79
N ASN A 135 -3.38 -15.24 -10.04
CA ASN A 135 -2.32 -14.60 -10.83
C ASN A 135 -1.89 -13.29 -10.16
N ASN A 136 -0.70 -13.31 -9.56
CA ASN A 136 -0.16 -12.23 -8.74
C ASN A 136 0.52 -11.12 -9.54
N GLU A 137 0.77 -11.30 -10.84
CA GLU A 137 1.30 -10.28 -11.75
C GLU A 137 0.38 -9.06 -11.89
N TYR A 138 -0.91 -9.23 -11.60
CA TYR A 138 -1.91 -8.16 -11.66
C TYR A 138 -2.49 -7.81 -10.28
N VAL A 139 -1.77 -8.15 -9.20
CA VAL A 139 -2.24 -7.90 -7.84
C VAL A 139 -1.57 -6.66 -7.25
N ILE A 140 -2.42 -5.76 -6.76
CA ILE A 140 -2.06 -4.67 -5.86
C ILE A 140 -2.44 -5.10 -4.44
N GLU A 141 -1.45 -5.36 -3.59
CA GLU A 141 -1.69 -5.62 -2.17
C GLU A 141 -1.91 -4.30 -1.41
N ASP A 142 -3.12 -4.09 -0.88
CA ASP A 142 -3.38 -2.98 0.03
C ASP A 142 -3.03 -3.38 1.47
N CYS A 143 -1.83 -2.95 1.89
CA CYS A 143 -1.27 -3.21 3.21
C CYS A 143 -1.52 -2.08 4.20
N SER A 144 -2.47 -1.18 3.92
CA SER A 144 -2.78 -0.03 4.79
C SER A 144 -3.17 -0.42 6.21
N HIS A 145 -3.64 -1.64 6.45
CA HIS A 145 -3.95 -2.18 7.79
C HIS A 145 -2.96 -3.25 8.28
N ALA A 146 -1.95 -3.59 7.49
CA ALA A 146 -1.16 -4.81 7.67
C ALA A 146 0.36 -4.57 7.62
N VAL A 147 0.82 -3.35 7.94
CA VAL A 147 2.25 -3.08 8.14
C VAL A 147 2.83 -4.09 9.14
N GLY A 148 3.82 -4.86 8.72
CA GLY A 148 4.48 -5.88 9.53
C GLY A 148 3.81 -7.26 9.55
N ALA A 149 2.65 -7.44 8.92
CA ALA A 149 2.05 -8.76 8.77
C ALA A 149 2.89 -9.64 7.82
N LYS A 150 2.90 -10.95 8.07
CA LYS A 150 3.66 -11.93 7.29
C LYS A 150 2.84 -13.18 7.03
N ILE A 151 3.06 -13.80 5.88
CA ILE A 151 2.63 -15.17 5.58
C ILE A 151 3.91 -15.98 5.36
N ASN A 152 4.08 -17.08 6.08
CA ASN A 152 5.25 -17.96 5.96
C ASN A 152 6.60 -17.20 5.99
N ASN A 153 6.75 -16.27 6.94
CA ASN A 153 7.90 -15.36 7.12
C ASN A 153 8.15 -14.32 6.01
N GLN A 154 7.37 -14.30 4.94
CA GLN A 154 7.43 -13.26 3.91
C GLN A 154 6.44 -12.14 4.23
N SER A 155 6.89 -10.89 4.13
CA SER A 155 6.09 -9.70 4.42
C SER A 155 4.99 -9.50 3.38
N VAL A 156 3.79 -9.12 3.82
CA VAL A 156 2.73 -8.68 2.90
C VAL A 156 3.14 -7.43 2.14
N GLY A 157 2.56 -7.21 0.97
CA GLY A 157 2.98 -6.17 0.03
C GLY A 157 4.15 -6.60 -0.85
N THR A 158 4.57 -7.87 -0.75
CA THR A 158 5.65 -8.45 -1.56
C THR A 158 5.22 -9.72 -2.30
N PHE A 159 3.96 -10.12 -2.23
CA PHE A 159 3.45 -11.30 -2.93
C PHE A 159 2.92 -10.96 -4.33
N GLY A 160 2.20 -9.84 -4.46
CA GLY A 160 1.73 -9.26 -5.71
C GLY A 160 2.80 -8.48 -6.46
N GLU A 161 2.41 -7.86 -7.57
CA GLU A 161 3.28 -7.02 -8.38
C GLU A 161 3.56 -5.67 -7.70
N ILE A 162 2.56 -5.08 -7.04
CA ILE A 162 2.69 -3.83 -6.29
C ILE A 162 2.11 -4.00 -4.89
N GLY A 163 2.83 -3.55 -3.88
CA GLY A 163 2.31 -3.35 -2.52
C GLY A 163 2.13 -1.87 -2.24
N ILE A 164 1.04 -1.49 -1.57
CA ILE A 164 0.84 -0.12 -1.08
C ILE A 164 0.66 -0.09 0.42
N PHE A 165 1.15 0.97 1.04
CA PHE A 165 1.04 1.23 2.46
C PHE A 165 0.54 2.64 2.72
N SER A 166 -0.14 2.81 3.85
CA SER A 166 -0.62 4.11 4.32
C SER A 166 -0.03 4.40 5.69
N PHE A 167 0.40 5.65 5.87
CA PHE A 167 0.91 6.19 7.13
C PHE A 167 0.01 7.31 7.66
N PHE A 168 -1.28 7.25 7.34
CA PHE A 168 -2.27 8.19 7.88
C PHE A 168 -2.36 8.07 9.41
N VAL A 169 -2.83 9.12 10.09
CA VAL A 169 -2.82 9.20 11.57
C VAL A 169 -3.48 8.02 12.29
N THR A 170 -4.42 7.32 11.64
CA THR A 170 -5.12 6.17 12.21
C THR A 170 -4.49 4.80 11.88
N LYS A 171 -3.36 4.77 11.17
CA LYS A 171 -2.68 3.52 10.79
C LYS A 171 -1.73 3.05 11.90
N LEU A 172 -1.23 1.81 11.79
CA LEU A 172 -0.31 1.22 12.76
C LEU A 172 1.00 2.00 12.88
N MET A 173 1.45 2.60 11.79
CA MET A 173 2.58 3.52 11.70
C MET A 173 2.08 4.81 11.06
N THR A 174 2.54 5.97 11.53
CA THR A 174 2.17 7.27 10.96
C THR A 174 3.37 8.19 10.78
N THR A 175 3.31 9.04 9.78
CA THR A 175 4.27 10.11 9.49
C THR A 175 3.77 11.49 9.98
N GLY A 176 2.94 11.51 11.02
CA GLY A 176 2.43 12.74 11.64
C GLY A 176 1.19 13.36 10.99
N GLY A 177 0.59 12.68 10.01
CA GLY A 177 -0.65 13.12 9.39
C GLY A 177 -0.97 12.35 8.11
N PHE A 178 -0.23 12.65 7.05
CA PHE A 178 -0.35 11.99 5.74
C PHE A 178 0.97 11.32 5.36
N GLY A 179 0.86 10.22 4.62
CA GLY A 179 1.98 9.50 4.06
C GLY A 179 1.54 8.17 3.46
N GLY A 180 2.34 7.66 2.55
CA GLY A 180 2.20 6.32 1.99
C GLY A 180 3.51 5.82 1.41
N MET A 181 3.51 4.56 1.03
CA MET A 181 4.61 3.91 0.34
C MET A 181 4.04 3.06 -0.79
N LEU A 182 4.70 3.05 -1.93
CA LEU A 182 4.50 2.05 -2.97
C LEU A 182 5.77 1.20 -3.04
N VAL A 183 5.61 -0.12 -3.09
CA VAL A 183 6.72 -1.08 -3.19
C VAL A 183 6.46 -2.06 -4.33
N SER A 184 7.52 -2.62 -4.91
CA SER A 184 7.41 -3.64 -5.95
C SER A 184 8.70 -4.46 -6.03
N LYS A 185 8.58 -5.72 -6.44
CA LYS A 185 9.75 -6.54 -6.79
C LYS A 185 10.40 -6.09 -8.10
N SER A 186 9.67 -5.38 -8.96
CA SER A 186 10.17 -4.83 -10.21
C SER A 186 10.71 -3.43 -9.98
N PHE A 187 12.02 -3.25 -10.21
CA PHE A 187 12.66 -1.94 -10.14
C PHE A 187 12.10 -0.98 -11.20
N GLU A 188 11.74 -1.49 -12.38
CA GLU A 188 11.12 -0.72 -13.47
C GLU A 188 9.73 -0.19 -13.08
N THR A 189 8.94 -1.01 -12.39
CA THR A 189 7.64 -0.63 -11.82
C THR A 189 7.80 0.55 -10.85
N ILE A 190 8.83 0.54 -10.01
CA ILE A 190 9.14 1.66 -9.10
C ILE A 190 9.57 2.91 -9.86
N GLN A 191 10.44 2.78 -10.87
CA GLN A 191 10.88 3.94 -11.66
C GLN A 191 9.73 4.64 -12.38
N THR A 192 8.73 3.89 -12.84
CA THR A 192 7.54 4.44 -13.49
C THR A 192 6.71 5.31 -12.54
N ALA A 193 6.75 5.01 -11.24
CA ALA A 193 6.05 5.81 -10.23
C ALA A 193 6.69 7.20 -9.98
N PHE A 194 7.92 7.44 -10.43
CA PHE A 194 8.62 8.74 -10.30
C PHE A 194 8.29 9.75 -11.40
N VAL A 195 7.61 9.34 -12.48
CA VAL A 195 7.32 10.17 -13.67
C VAL A 195 5.89 10.72 -13.64
#